data_AF-A0A3B9AAX1-F1
#
_entry.id   AF-A0A3B9AAX1-F1
#
_cell.length_a   1.000
_cell.length_b   1.000
_cell.length_c   1.000
_cell.angle_alpha   90.00
_cell.angle_beta   90.00
_cell.angle_gamma   90.00
#
_symmetry.space_group_name_H-M   'P 1'
#
loop_
_entity.id
_entity.type
_entity.pdbx_description
1 polymer ?
#
loop_
_entity_poly.entity_id
_entity_poly.type
_entity_poly.pdbx_seq_one_letter_code
_entity_poly.pdbx_strand_id
1 'polypeptide(L)' 'MDYDQLAAPGYPVFLGSEFRHPAPEDARFHILPVPWEASVSYGGGTAQGPAAILQASWQLETWDGHGNPSVEGIHTHP' A
#
# COMPACT_ATOMS: atom_id res chain seq x y z
N MET A 1 -7.84 -9.62 10.01
CA MET A 1 -6.39 -9.39 10.15
C MET A 1 -6.25 -8.13 10.97
N ASP A 2 -5.44 -8.13 12.01
CA ASP A 2 -5.10 -6.91 12.74
C ASP A 2 -3.86 -6.31 12.07
N TYR A 3 -3.87 -5.01 11.81
CA TYR A 3 -2.80 -4.29 11.10
C TYR A 3 -2.23 -3.23 12.05
N ASP A 4 -0.94 -3.31 12.34
CA ASP A 4 -0.25 -2.43 13.30
C ASP A 4 0.32 -1.15 12.67
N GLN A 5 0.35 -1.06 11.33
CA GLN A 5 0.76 0.12 10.57
C GLN A 5 -0.34 0.52 9.59
N LEU A 6 -0.97 1.67 9.84
CA LEU A 6 -2.08 2.20 9.04
C LEU A 6 -1.74 3.56 8.45
N ALA A 7 -2.09 3.76 7.17
CA ALA A 7 -2.10 5.08 6.54
C ALA A 7 -3.40 5.83 6.86
N ALA A 8 -4.53 5.11 6.88
CA ALA A 8 -5.85 5.60 7.27
C ALA A 8 -6.72 4.44 7.81
N PRO A 9 -7.89 4.69 8.42
CA PRO A 9 -8.78 3.61 8.85
C PRO A 9 -9.16 2.67 7.70
N GLY A 10 -8.82 1.38 7.83
CA GLY A 10 -9.05 0.37 6.79
C GLY A 10 -7.99 0.30 5.68
N TYR A 11 -6.99 1.17 5.73
CA TYR A 11 -5.89 1.26 4.78
C TYR A 11 -4.56 0.98 5.50
N PRO A 12 -4.11 -0.28 5.55
CA PRO A 12 -2.78 -0.58 6.06
C PRO A 12 -1.71 0.02 5.13
N VAL A 13 -0.51 0.29 5.65
CA VAL A 13 0.60 0.71 4.79
C VAL A 13 1.03 -0.44 3.87
N PHE A 14 1.62 -0.17 2.71
CA PHE A 14 2.09 -1.22 1.80
C PHE A 14 3.24 -2.04 2.43
N LEU A 15 3.25 -3.38 2.29
CA LEU A 15 4.30 -4.25 2.86
C LEU A 15 4.55 -4.07 4.38
N GLY A 16 3.54 -3.62 5.15
CA GLY A 16 3.70 -3.25 6.55
C GLY A 16 4.07 -4.41 7.50
N SER A 17 3.96 -5.67 7.06
CA SER A 17 4.47 -6.82 7.81
C SER A 17 6.00 -6.95 7.79
N GLU A 18 6.64 -6.41 6.75
CA GLU A 18 8.05 -6.70 6.45
C GLU A 18 9.01 -5.64 6.99
N PHE A 19 8.57 -4.39 7.08
CA PHE A 19 9.42 -3.29 7.58
C PHE A 19 8.60 -2.10 8.10
N ARG A 20 9.30 -1.21 8.82
CA ARG A 20 8.71 0.04 9.33
C ARG A 20 8.70 1.09 8.23
N HIS A 21 7.54 1.68 7.96
CA HIS A 21 7.46 2.76 6.99
C HIS A 21 8.18 4.04 7.48
N PRO A 22 9.06 4.65 6.67
CA PRO A 22 9.67 5.94 6.97
C PRO A 22 8.69 7.11 6.83
N ALA A 23 9.16 8.28 7.27
CA ALA A 23 8.50 9.56 6.97
C ALA A 23 8.49 9.80 5.44
N PRO A 24 7.51 10.57 4.91
CA PRO A 24 7.42 10.83 3.48
C PRO A 24 8.71 11.38 2.86
N GLU A 25 9.39 12.30 3.55
CA GLU A 25 10.62 12.95 3.09
C GLU A 25 11.83 11.99 2.95
N ASP A 26 11.78 10.86 3.64
CA ASP A 26 12.84 9.85 3.66
C ASP A 26 12.55 8.66 2.73
N ALA A 27 11.40 8.67 2.03
CA ALA A 27 10.98 7.59 1.15
C ALA A 27 11.29 7.91 -0.32
N ARG A 28 11.95 6.98 -1.03
CA ARG A 28 12.11 7.10 -2.48
C ARG A 28 10.79 6.80 -3.22
N PHE A 29 9.98 5.89 -2.68
CA PHE A 29 8.75 5.45 -3.32
C PHE A 29 7.52 5.89 -2.53
N HIS A 30 6.49 6.35 -3.25
CA HIS A 30 5.21 6.75 -2.66
C HIS A 30 4.06 5.95 -3.25
N ILE A 31 3.21 5.43 -2.36
CA ILE A 31 1.96 4.76 -2.69
C ILE A 31 0.82 5.75 -2.42
N LEU A 32 0.04 6.05 -3.46
CA LEU A 32 -1.12 6.94 -3.41
C LEU A 32 -2.39 6.10 -3.60
N PRO A 33 -3.09 5.71 -2.52
CA PRO A 33 -4.36 5.01 -2.65
C PRO A 33 -5.44 5.96 -3.17
N VAL A 34 -5.95 5.71 -4.38
CA VAL A 34 -7.02 6.53 -4.98
C VAL A 34 -8.25 5.65 -5.26
N PRO A 35 -9.29 5.69 -4.40
CA PRO A 35 -10.48 4.85 -4.55
C PRO A 35 -11.45 5.41 -5.62
N TRP A 36 -10.96 5.54 -6.86
CA TRP A 36 -11.74 6.12 -7.96
C TRP A 36 -12.66 5.09 -8.62
N GLU A 37 -13.91 5.45 -8.79
CA GLU A 37 -14.93 4.59 -9.40
C GLU A 37 -15.86 5.32 -10.37
N ALA A 38 -15.75 6.64 -10.51
CA ALA A 38 -16.74 7.43 -11.25
C ALA A 38 -16.89 7.08 -12.75
N SER A 39 -15.92 6.38 -13.34
CA SER A 39 -15.90 6.02 -14.77
C SER A 39 -16.33 4.58 -15.07
N VAL A 40 -16.75 3.79 -14.07
CA VAL A 40 -17.18 2.40 -14.31
C VAL A 40 -18.55 2.34 -14.98
N SER A 41 -18.75 1.41 -15.92
CA SER A 41 -19.96 1.34 -16.76
C SER A 41 -20.69 -0.01 -16.73
N TYR A 42 -20.18 -1.00 -15.99
CA TYR A 42 -20.79 -2.33 -15.89
C TYR A 42 -20.91 -2.82 -14.45
N GLY A 43 -19.78 -2.99 -13.75
CA GLY A 43 -19.71 -3.42 -12.35
C GLY A 43 -18.98 -2.40 -11.48
N GLY A 44 -19.32 -2.38 -10.19
CA GLY A 44 -18.60 -1.61 -9.17
C GLY A 44 -17.58 -2.46 -8.40
N GLY A 45 -17.01 -1.85 -7.36
CA GLY A 45 -15.94 -2.38 -6.52
C GLY A 45 -14.56 -1.76 -6.77
N THR A 46 -14.35 -0.90 -7.78
CA THR A 46 -12.99 -0.36 -8.05
C THR A 46 -12.52 0.59 -6.95
N ALA A 47 -13.45 1.26 -6.26
CA ALA A 47 -13.16 2.05 -5.07
C ALA A 47 -12.55 1.20 -3.94
N GLN A 48 -12.83 -0.11 -3.88
CA GLN A 48 -12.29 -1.02 -2.87
C GLN A 48 -10.89 -1.55 -3.23
N GLY A 49 -10.48 -1.39 -4.50
CA GLY A 49 -9.21 -1.89 -5.03
C GLY A 49 -7.99 -1.44 -4.23
N PRO A 50 -7.81 -0.14 -3.94
CA PRO A 50 -6.65 0.35 -3.18
C PRO A 50 -6.50 -0.33 -1.81
N ALA A 51 -7.59 -0.43 -1.04
CA ALA A 51 -7.55 -1.09 0.27
C ALA A 51 -7.20 -2.59 0.13
N ALA A 52 -7.79 -3.28 -0.85
CA ALA A 52 -7.52 -4.69 -1.10
C ALA A 52 -6.05 -4.95 -1.49
N ILE A 53 -5.44 -4.09 -2.31
CA ILE A 53 -4.03 -4.18 -2.69
C ILE A 53 -3.12 -3.99 -1.47
N LEU A 54 -3.40 -2.98 -0.64
CA LEU A 54 -2.61 -2.72 0.56
C LEU A 54 -2.69 -3.90 1.54
N GLN A 55 -3.88 -4.45 1.76
CA GLN A 55 -4.07 -5.63 2.62
C GLN A 55 -3.35 -6.88 2.09
N ALA A 56 -3.42 -7.12 0.79
CA ALA A 56 -2.74 -8.25 0.15
C ALA A 56 -1.21 -8.10 0.17
N SER A 57 -0.70 -6.86 0.11
CA SER A 57 0.75 -6.60 0.09
C SER A 57 1.47 -7.11 1.34
N TRP A 58 0.79 -7.28 2.48
CA TRP A 58 1.34 -7.83 3.72
C TRP A 58 1.63 -9.34 3.65
N GLN A 59 1.38 -9.98 2.51
CA GLN A 59 1.76 -11.37 2.26
C GLN A 59 2.94 -11.49 1.30
N LEU A 60 3.47 -10.35 0.84
CA LEU A 60 4.60 -10.30 -0.08
C LEU A 60 5.91 -10.14 0.70
N GLU A 61 6.98 -10.65 0.11
CA GLU A 61 8.35 -10.42 0.58
C GLU A 61 8.90 -9.11 0.00
N THR A 62 9.97 -8.58 0.59
CA THR A 62 10.60 -7.34 0.11
C THR A 62 11.42 -7.51 -1.18
N TRP A 63 11.74 -8.74 -1.58
CA TRP A 63 12.48 -9.04 -2.79
C TRP A 63 11.54 -9.16 -4.00
N ASP A 64 11.78 -8.35 -5.04
CA ASP A 64 10.91 -8.27 -6.23
C ASP A 64 11.39 -9.12 -7.42
N GLY A 65 12.45 -9.91 -7.24
CA GLY A 65 13.11 -10.66 -8.32
C GLY A 65 14.31 -9.95 -8.94
N HIS A 66 14.52 -8.67 -8.66
CA HIS A 66 15.65 -7.87 -9.13
C HIS A 66 16.46 -7.24 -8.00
N GLY A 67 15.77 -6.75 -6.97
CA GLY A 67 16.35 -6.05 -5.84
C GLY A 67 15.45 -6.08 -4.62
N ASN A 68 15.78 -5.22 -3.66
CA ASN A 68 14.97 -4.99 -2.47
C ASN A 68 14.58 -3.51 -2.39
N PRO A 69 13.48 -3.08 -3.02
CA PRO A 69 13.07 -1.67 -3.04
C PRO A 69 12.75 -1.10 -1.65
N SER A 70 12.42 -1.93 -0.66
CA SER A 70 12.07 -1.45 0.68
C SER A 70 13.24 -0.78 1.39
N VAL A 71 14.48 -1.12 1.03
CA VAL A 71 15.69 -0.48 1.60
C VAL A 71 15.84 0.98 1.20
N GLU A 72 15.19 1.39 0.10
CA GLU A 72 15.20 2.76 -0.39
C GLU A 72 14.01 3.58 0.14
N GLY A 73 13.17 2.96 0.97
CA GLY A 73 12.03 3.60 1.62
C GLY A 73 10.77 3.65 0.77
N ILE A 74 9.65 3.20 1.36
CA ILE A 74 8.32 3.26 0.78
C ILE A 74 7.41 3.98 1.77
N HIS A 75 6.63 4.94 1.30
CA HIS A 75 5.64 5.66 2.11
C HIS A 75 4.24 5.51 1.50
N THR A 76 3.24 5.17 2.31
CA THR A 76 1.84 5.08 1.88
C THR A 76 1.09 6.28 2.44
N HIS A 77 0.51 7.07 1.56
CA HIS A 77 -0.30 8.23 1.92
C HIS A 77 -1.69 7.80 2.42
N PRO A 78 -2.35 8.61 3.27
CA PRO A 78 -3.69 8.35 3.78
C PRO A 78 -4.77 8.34 2.70
#